data_AF-A0A8T3RBV5-F1
#
_entry.id   AF-A0A8T3RBV5-F1
#
_cell.length_a   1.000
_cell.length_b   1.000
_cell.length_c   1.000
_cell.angle_alpha   90.00
_cell.angle_beta   90.00
_cell.angle_gamma   90.00
#
_symmetry.space_group_name_H-M   'P 1'
#
loop_
_entity.id
_entity.type
_entity.pdbx_description
1 polymer ?
#
loop_
_entity_poly.entity_id
_entity_poly.type
_entity_poly.pdbx_seq_one_letter_code
_entity_poly.pdbx_strand_id
1 'polypeptide(L)'
;MKRFHAFLIALQFLTRLPVRLPEAPGEQDIGRSLLYYPLVGLLLGFTLAALAWALREANTLLHAAILLAAWVLMSGALHLDGLA
;
A
#
# COMPACT_ATOMS: atom_id res chain seq x y z
N MET A 1 -13.76 -9.48 15.23
CA MET A 1 -12.78 -8.36 15.24
C MET A 1 -11.38 -8.76 14.75
N LYS A 2 -10.93 -10.02 14.86
CA LYS A 2 -9.60 -10.48 14.39
C LYS A 2 -9.31 -10.25 12.89
N ARG A 3 -10.31 -10.40 12.02
CA ARG A 3 -10.19 -10.14 10.57
C ARG A 3 -9.85 -8.69 10.24
N PHE A 4 -10.50 -7.74 10.91
CA PHE A 4 -10.25 -6.32 10.73
C PHE A 4 -8.87 -5.93 11.27
N HIS A 5 -8.45 -6.52 12.40
CA HIS A 5 -7.10 -6.34 12.93
C HIS A 5 -6.02 -6.82 11.96
N ALA A 6 -6.17 -8.01 11.37
CA ALA A 6 -5.25 -8.53 10.35
C ALA A 6 -5.19 -7.64 9.09
N PHE A 7 -6.32 -7.07 8.66
CA PHE A 7 -6.35 -6.09 7.58
C PHE A 7 -5.58 -4.81 7.93
N LEU A 8 -5.75 -4.27 9.15
CA LEU A 8 -5.02 -3.08 9.61
C LEU A 8 -3.51 -3.33 9.69
N ILE A 9 -3.09 -4.53 10.09
CA ILE A 9 -1.66 -4.93 10.06
C ILE A 9 -1.14 -4.92 8.62
N ALA A 10 -1.87 -5.51 7.67
CA ALA A 10 -1.49 -5.49 6.26
C ALA A 10 -1.39 -4.06 5.70
N LEU A 11 -2.35 -3.20 6.07
CA LEU A 11 -2.36 -1.79 5.68
C LEU A 11 -1.16 -1.03 6.27
N GLN A 12 -0.82 -1.28 7.53
CA GLN A 12 0.35 -0.69 8.18
C GLN A 12 1.66 -1.14 7.54
N PHE A 13 1.76 -2.41 7.15
CA PHE A 13 2.97 -2.96 6.55
C PHE A 13 3.19 -2.46 5.12
N LEU A 14 2.15 -2.52 4.28
CA LEU A 14 2.27 -2.19 2.85
C LEU A 14 2.18 -0.69 2.54
N THR A 15 1.82 0.15 3.52
CA THR A 15 1.64 1.59 3.31
C THR A 15 2.29 2.44 4.38
N ARG A 16 2.63 3.68 4.04
CA ARG A 16 3.15 4.70 4.95
C ARG A 16 2.06 5.35 5.82
N LEU A 17 0.79 4.93 5.71
CA LEU A 17 -0.29 5.53 6.46
C LEU A 17 -0.14 5.25 7.96
N PRO A 18 -0.35 6.23 8.85
CA PRO A 18 -0.22 6.03 10.29
C PRO A 18 -1.42 5.21 10.81
N VAL A 19 -1.30 3.89 10.77
CA VAL A 19 -2.28 2.96 11.34
C VAL A 19 -1.95 2.72 12.81
N ARG A 20 -2.87 3.08 13.71
CA ARG A 20 -2.74 2.82 15.15
C ARG A 20 -3.36 1.46 15.48
N LEU A 21 -2.54 0.54 16.01
CA LEU A 21 -3.00 -0.75 16.49
C LEU A 21 -3.18 -0.68 18.02
N PRO A 22 -4.29 -1.20 18.59
CA PRO A 22 -4.52 -1.17 20.04
C PRO A 22 -3.49 -1.95 20.85
N GLU A 23 -2.95 -3.03 20.26
CA GLU A 23 -1.96 -3.93 20.83
C GLU A 23 -0.92 -4.26 19.76
N ALA A 24 0.29 -4.63 20.19
CA ALA A 24 1.34 -5.08 19.28
C ALA A 24 0.93 -6.41 18.61
N PRO A 25 1.08 -6.55 17.28
CA PRO A 25 0.72 -7.77 16.57
C PRO A 25 1.53 -8.98 17.06
N GLY A 26 0.87 -10.07 17.39
CA GLY A 26 1.53 -11.36 17.57
C GLY A 26 1.90 -11.99 16.21
N GLU A 27 2.81 -12.96 16.21
CA GLU A 27 3.26 -13.66 14.99
C GLU A 27 2.10 -14.26 14.18
N GLN A 28 1.09 -14.81 14.86
CA GLN A 28 -0.10 -15.37 14.21
C GLN A 28 -0.95 -14.31 13.51
N ASP A 29 -1.01 -13.09 14.03
CA ASP A 29 -1.77 -12.00 13.43
C ASP A 29 -1.02 -11.41 12.23
N ILE A 30 0.31 -11.35 12.31
CA ILE A 30 1.18 -11.03 11.16
C ILE A 30 0.97 -12.08 10.06
N GLY A 31 1.04 -13.37 10.37
CA GLY A 31 0.81 -14.44 9.39
C GLY A 31 -0.58 -14.38 8.74
N ARG A 32 -1.62 -14.05 9.52
CA ARG A 32 -2.99 -13.85 8.99
C ARG A 32 -3.13 -12.61 8.12
N SER A 33 -2.33 -11.57 8.38
CA SER A 33 -2.34 -10.33 7.59
C SER A 33 -1.93 -10.55 6.13
N LEU A 34 -1.10 -11.57 5.86
CA LEU A 34 -0.66 -11.93 4.50
C LEU A 34 -1.84 -12.19 3.55
N LEU A 35 -2.94 -12.76 4.05
CA LEU A 35 -4.15 -13.00 3.27
C LEU A 35 -4.82 -11.71 2.78
N TYR A 36 -4.53 -10.57 3.42
CA TYR A 36 -5.05 -9.25 3.07
C TYR A 36 -4.12 -8.44 2.17
N TYR A 37 -2.89 -8.91 1.89
CA TYR A 37 -1.96 -8.20 1.01
C TYR A 37 -2.54 -7.96 -0.39
N PRO A 38 -3.22 -8.93 -1.05
CA PRO A 38 -3.84 -8.68 -2.34
C PRO A 38 -4.92 -7.58 -2.29
N LEU A 39 -5.67 -7.51 -1.20
CA LEU A 39 -6.70 -6.48 -1.03
C LEU A 39 -6.08 -5.09 -0.88
N VAL A 40 -5.04 -4.95 -0.07
CA VAL A 40 -4.32 -3.68 0.09
C VAL A 40 -3.61 -3.29 -1.21
N GLY A 41 -3.02 -4.26 -1.92
CA GLY A 41 -2.46 -4.08 -3.25
C GLY A 41 -3.49 -3.59 -4.27
N LEU A 42 -4.71 -4.13 -4.25
CA LEU A 42 -5.81 -3.64 -5.09
C LEU A 42 -6.21 -2.21 -4.75
N LEU A 43 -6.24 -1.83 -3.46
CA LEU A 43 -6.50 -0.45 -3.05
C LEU A 43 -5.41 0.50 -3.59
N LEU A 44 -4.14 0.16 -3.42
CA LEU A 44 -3.02 0.94 -3.96
C LEU A 44 -3.08 1.03 -5.49
N GLY A 45 -3.32 -0.11 -6.16
CA GLY A 45 -3.44 -0.18 -7.61
C GLY A 45 -4.60 0.65 -8.15
N PHE A 46 -5.76 0.62 -7.47
CA PHE A 46 -6.91 1.45 -7.84
C PHE A 46 -6.61 2.94 -7.68
N THR A 47 -5.97 3.34 -6.58
CA THR A 47 -5.54 4.73 -6.37
C THR A 47 -4.56 5.18 -7.45
N LEU A 48 -3.57 4.36 -7.80
CA LEU A 48 -2.62 4.66 -8.86
C LEU A 48 -3.28 4.70 -10.24
N ALA A 49 -4.21 3.79 -10.54
CA ALA A 49 -4.95 3.78 -11.80
C ALA A 49 -5.82 5.03 -11.96
N ALA A 50 -6.50 5.45 -10.88
CA ALA A 50 -7.26 6.70 -10.87
C ALA A 50 -6.36 7.92 -11.09
N LEU A 51 -5.20 7.97 -10.45
CA LEU A 51 -4.21 9.02 -10.66
C LEU A 51 -3.67 9.01 -12.11
N ALA A 52 -3.36 7.83 -12.66
CA ALA A 52 -2.90 7.68 -14.04
C ALA A 52 -3.95 8.18 -15.04
N TRP A 53 -5.22 7.85 -14.81
CA TRP A 53 -6.32 8.31 -15.63
C TRP A 53 -6.54 9.83 -15.54
N ALA A 54 -6.36 10.42 -14.36
CA ALA A 54 -6.41 11.87 -14.17
C ALA A 54 -5.25 12.59 -14.88
N LEU A 55 -4.08 11.95 -14.97
CA LEU A 55 -2.87 12.48 -15.61
C LEU A 55 -2.73 12.06 -17.09
N ARG A 56 -3.76 11.48 -17.71
CA ARG A 56 -3.67 10.91 -19.06
C ARG A 56 -3.20 11.89 -20.16
N GLU A 57 -3.45 13.19 -19.97
CA GLU A 57 -3.06 14.24 -20.93
C GLU A 57 -1.66 14.81 -20.66
N ALA A 58 -1.00 14.41 -19.55
CA ALA A 58 0.35 14.83 -19.23
C ALA A 58 1.37 14.16 -20.16
N ASN A 59 2.54 14.79 -20.36
CA ASN A 59 3.61 14.15 -21.11
C ASN A 59 4.10 12.87 -20.39
N THR A 60 4.70 11.96 -21.15
CA THR A 60 5.09 10.64 -20.64
C THR A 60 6.02 10.71 -19.43
N LEU A 61 6.99 11.63 -19.45
CA LEU A 61 7.99 11.73 -18.39
C LEU A 61 7.38 12.24 -17.07
N LEU A 62 6.56 13.29 -17.13
CA LEU A 62 5.88 13.85 -15.98
C LEU A 62 4.86 12.87 -15.40
N HIS A 63 4.11 12.20 -16.28
CA HIS A 63 3.17 11.16 -15.88
C HIS A 63 3.89 10.05 -15.11
N ALA A 64 4.96 9.48 -15.68
CA ALA A 64 5.74 8.43 -15.03
C ALA A 64 6.35 8.91 -13.70
N ALA A 65 6.91 10.12 -13.65
CA ALA A 65 7.52 10.68 -12.45
C ALA A 65 6.49 10.85 -11.32
N ILE A 66 5.30 11.38 -11.61
CA ILE A 66 4.25 11.58 -10.60
C ILE A 66 3.71 10.23 -10.12
N LEU A 67 3.44 9.28 -11.01
CA LEU A 67 2.97 7.95 -10.62
C LEU A 67 3.98 7.22 -9.74
N LEU A 68 5.26 7.24 -10.14
CA LEU A 68 6.33 6.63 -9.36
C LEU A 68 6.44 7.28 -7.99
N ALA A 69 6.46 8.63 -7.93
CA ALA A 69 6.53 9.35 -6.67
C ALA A 69 5.32 9.04 -5.77
N ALA A 70 4.10 8.99 -6.31
CA ALA A 70 2.90 8.64 -5.57
C ALA A 70 2.99 7.21 -5.01
N TRP A 71 3.39 6.24 -5.82
CA TRP A 71 3.57 4.85 -5.37
C TRP A 71 4.59 4.75 -4.24
N VAL A 72 5.76 5.39 -4.39
CA VAL A 72 6.82 5.42 -3.37
C VAL A 72 6.34 6.08 -2.08
N LEU A 73 5.64 7.21 -2.17
CA LEU A 73 5.11 7.92 -1.00
C LEU A 73 4.07 7.09 -0.26
N MET A 74 3.21 6.39 -1.00
CA MET A 74 2.18 5.52 -0.43
C MET A 74 2.76 4.27 0.20
N SER A 75 3.76 3.62 -0.41
CA SER A 75 4.35 2.38 0.11
C SER A 75 5.56 2.59 1.04
N GLY A 76 6.04 3.83 1.21
CA GLY A 76 7.26 4.10 1.96
C GLY A 76 8.53 3.52 1.30
N ALA A 77 8.54 3.39 -0.04
CA ALA A 77 9.60 2.73 -0.81
C ALA A 77 9.81 1.23 -0.54
N LEU A 78 8.90 0.57 0.20
CA LEU A 78 8.98 -0.88 0.50
C LEU A 78 9.24 -1.73 -0.76
N HIS A 79 8.53 -1.49 -1.86
CA HIS A 79 8.74 -2.29 -3.07
C HIS A 79 10.02 -1.94 -3.85
N LEU A 80 10.59 -0.76 -3.62
CA LEU A 80 11.86 -0.36 -4.25
C LEU A 80 13.06 -0.95 -3.53
N ASP A 81 12.92 -1.40 -2.28
CA ASP A 81 14.02 -2.00 -1.51
C ASP A 81 14.37 -3.44 -1.98
N GLY A 82 13.45 -4.10 -2.68
CA GLY A 82 13.61 -5.44 -3.26
C GLY A 82 13.36 -6.62 -2.31
N LEU A 83 12.89 -6.38 -1.09
CA LEU A 83 12.53 -7.40 -0.09
C LEU A 83 11.01 -7.69 -0.04
N ALA A 84 10.20 -6.82 -0.65
CA ALA A 84 8.74 -6.88 -0.66
C ALA A 84 8.16 -8.08 -1.42
#